data_AF-A0A2X4UDQ5-F1
#
_entry.id   AF-A0A2X4UDQ5-F1
#
_cell.length_a   1.000
_cell.length_b   1.000
_cell.length_c   1.000
_cell.angle_alpha   90.00
_cell.angle_beta   90.00
_cell.angle_gamma   90.00
#
_symmetry.space_group_name_H-M   'P 1'
#
loop_
_entity.id
_entity.type
_entity.pdbx_description
1 polymer ?
#
loop_
_entity_poly.entity_id
_entity_poly.type
_entity_poly.pdbx_seq_one_letter_code
_entity_poly.pdbx_strand_id
1 'polypeptide(L)'
;MLAASYSASSMADSKDSEFVSDWWHQSVNVVGSYHTRFGPQLNNDVYLEYEAFAKKDWFDFYGYVDVPKFFGVGNTPDRGIWDKGSPMFMEIEPRFSIDKLTGTNLGFGPFKEWYFANNYIYDLGHNADGRQNTWYMGLGTDIDTGLPMSLSMNIYAKYQWENYQAANENSWDGYRFKVKYFVPLTQLWGGNLSYIGFTNFDFGSDLGKDSNWTDGTGKQVRTSNSIASSHILALNYDSLALLVRGPLLP
;
A
#
# COMPACT_ATOMS: atom_id res chain seq x y z
N MET A 1 -4.81 4.47 4.00
CA MET A 1 -3.64 5.37 3.83
C MET A 1 -2.42 4.45 3.74
N LEU A 2 -1.69 4.36 2.62
CA LEU A 2 -0.56 3.41 2.56
C LEU A 2 0.60 3.91 3.37
N ALA A 3 1.14 3.00 4.18
CA ALA A 3 2.14 3.40 5.13
C ALA A 3 3.43 2.63 5.14
N ALA A 4 4.15 2.54 4.02
CA ALA A 4 5.45 1.89 4.02
C ALA A 4 6.49 2.61 4.91
N SER A 5 6.96 1.94 5.97
CA SER A 5 8.31 2.10 6.47
C SER A 5 9.21 1.00 5.89
N TYR A 6 10.07 1.40 4.95
CA TYR A 6 11.05 0.50 4.35
C TYR A 6 12.40 0.77 5.03
N SER A 7 12.85 -0.15 5.87
CA SER A 7 14.16 -0.06 6.53
C SER A 7 15.24 -0.71 5.68
N ALA A 8 16.39 -0.05 5.47
CA ALA A 8 17.52 -0.60 4.69
C ALA A 8 18.06 -1.95 5.21
N SER A 9 17.85 -2.26 6.50
CA SER A 9 18.19 -3.53 7.13
C SER A 9 17.43 -4.73 6.56
N SER A 10 16.31 -4.50 5.86
CA SER A 10 15.45 -5.55 5.31
C SER A 10 15.79 -5.95 3.86
N MET A 11 16.90 -5.43 3.33
CA MET A 11 17.43 -5.76 1.99
C MET A 11 18.56 -6.79 2.01
N ALA A 12 18.99 -7.24 3.19
CA ALA A 12 19.98 -8.31 3.29
C ALA A 12 19.30 -9.65 2.97
N ASP A 13 19.48 -10.14 1.74
CA ASP A 13 19.19 -11.50 1.35
C ASP A 13 20.06 -12.45 2.18
N SER A 14 19.54 -12.91 3.32
CA SER A 14 20.21 -13.95 4.11
C SER A 14 20.05 -15.26 3.37
N LYS A 15 21.07 -15.64 2.61
CA LYS A 15 21.14 -16.97 1.95
C LYS A 15 21.03 -18.13 2.95
N ASP A 16 21.22 -17.84 4.23
CA ASP A 16 21.07 -18.74 5.37
C ASP A 16 20.12 -18.13 6.41
N SER A 17 18.83 -17.99 6.09
CA SER A 17 17.83 -17.55 7.09
C SER A 17 17.64 -18.64 8.15
N GLU A 18 18.25 -18.49 9.32
CA GLU A 18 18.15 -19.45 10.44
C GLU A 18 16.96 -19.09 11.34
N PHE A 19 16.67 -17.79 11.48
CA PHE A 19 15.64 -17.26 12.35
C PHE A 19 14.55 -16.53 11.57
N VAL A 20 13.35 -16.46 12.16
CA VAL A 20 12.20 -15.73 11.57
C VAL A 20 12.53 -14.23 11.42
N SER A 21 13.29 -13.66 12.36
CA SER A 21 13.73 -12.26 12.33
C SER A 21 14.66 -11.93 11.15
N ASP A 22 15.22 -12.94 10.48
CA ASP A 22 16.13 -12.73 9.34
C ASP A 22 15.38 -12.30 8.08
N TRP A 23 14.07 -12.59 8.03
CA TRP A 23 13.25 -12.35 6.85
C TRP A 23 11.85 -11.81 7.14
N TRP A 24 11.42 -11.72 8.41
CA TRP A 24 10.15 -11.14 8.83
C TRP A 24 10.40 -10.01 9.85
N HIS A 25 10.01 -8.81 9.47
CA HIS A 25 10.22 -7.58 10.22
C HIS A 25 8.88 -6.95 10.57
N GLN A 26 8.79 -6.35 11.76
CA GLN A 26 7.57 -5.77 12.29
C GLN A 26 7.83 -4.38 12.86
N SER A 27 6.87 -3.48 12.76
CA SER A 27 6.90 -2.18 13.42
C SER A 27 5.52 -1.79 13.95
N VAL A 28 5.53 -0.94 14.97
CA VAL A 28 4.33 -0.26 15.50
C VAL A 28 4.58 1.23 15.42
N ASN A 29 3.69 1.94 14.75
CA ASN A 29 3.85 3.35 14.41
C ASN A 29 2.70 4.18 14.98
N VAL A 30 2.99 5.46 15.24
CA VAL A 30 1.98 6.51 15.42
C VAL A 30 2.03 7.38 14.19
N VAL A 31 0.89 7.49 13.49
CA VAL A 31 0.82 8.22 12.22
C VAL A 31 -0.09 9.41 12.35
N GLY A 32 0.44 10.59 11.98
CA GLY A 32 -0.33 11.81 11.82
C GLY A 32 -0.59 12.07 10.35
N SER A 33 -1.85 12.05 9.93
CA SER A 33 -2.28 12.32 8.57
C SER A 33 -2.83 13.74 8.42
N TYR A 34 -2.57 14.35 7.28
CA TYR A 34 -3.05 15.69 6.96
C TYR A 34 -3.51 15.76 5.51
N HIS A 35 -4.75 16.21 5.29
CA HIS A 35 -5.36 16.38 3.97
C HIS A 35 -5.41 15.09 3.15
N THR A 36 -5.79 13.97 3.77
CA THR A 36 -6.03 12.73 3.03
C THR A 36 -7.27 12.85 2.12
N ARG A 37 -7.24 12.14 0.97
CA ARG A 37 -8.18 12.35 -0.16
C ARG A 37 -8.83 11.07 -0.69
N PHE A 38 -8.83 10.00 0.10
CA PHE A 38 -9.46 8.73 -0.30
C PHE A 38 -10.99 8.79 -0.21
N GLY A 39 -11.51 9.60 0.71
CA GLY A 39 -12.94 9.85 0.89
C GLY A 39 -13.43 11.15 0.25
N PRO A 40 -14.74 11.44 0.32
CA PRO A 40 -15.36 12.62 -0.29
C PRO A 40 -15.00 13.94 0.42
N GLN A 41 -14.50 13.89 1.65
CA GLN A 41 -14.09 15.05 2.44
C GLN A 41 -12.62 14.92 2.82
N LEU A 42 -11.92 16.05 2.94
CA LEU A 42 -10.55 16.08 3.45
C LEU A 42 -10.53 15.57 4.89
N ASN A 43 -9.66 14.60 5.16
CA ASN A 43 -9.55 14.01 6.50
C ASN A 43 -8.14 14.23 7.09
N ASN A 44 -8.12 14.56 8.39
CA ASN A 44 -6.93 14.62 9.22
C ASN A 44 -7.18 13.69 10.42
N ASP A 45 -6.25 12.77 10.67
CA ASP A 45 -6.38 11.71 11.67
C ASP A 45 -5.02 11.47 12.34
N VAL A 46 -5.03 11.08 13.61
CA VAL A 46 -3.89 10.52 14.33
C VAL A 46 -4.25 9.12 14.81
N TYR A 47 -3.57 8.12 14.26
CA TYR A 47 -3.91 6.71 14.44
C TYR A 47 -2.70 5.84 14.77
N LEU A 48 -2.99 4.64 15.28
CA LEU A 48 -2.00 3.60 15.54
C LEU A 48 -1.91 2.69 14.31
N GLU A 49 -0.71 2.28 13.96
CA GLU A 49 -0.46 1.43 12.81
C GLU A 49 0.51 0.30 13.18
N TYR A 50 0.26 -0.89 12.66
CA TYR A 50 1.20 -2.01 12.69
C TYR A 50 1.61 -2.34 11.27
N GLU A 51 2.90 -2.49 11.02
CA GLU A 51 3.41 -2.95 9.73
C GLU A 51 4.16 -4.27 9.87
N ALA A 52 4.15 -5.04 8.79
CA ALA A 52 5.01 -6.18 8.60
C ALA A 52 5.60 -6.19 7.18
N PHE A 53 6.88 -6.49 7.11
CA PHE A 53 7.60 -6.71 5.86
C PHE A 53 8.29 -8.07 5.93
N ALA A 54 8.23 -8.81 4.83
CA ALA A 54 8.96 -10.06 4.75
C ALA A 54 9.59 -10.28 3.38
N LYS A 55 10.80 -10.83 3.36
CA LYS A 55 11.48 -11.26 2.13
C LYS A 55 12.16 -12.59 2.36
N LYS A 56 11.50 -13.64 1.90
CA LYS A 56 12.03 -15.00 1.81
C LYS A 56 12.31 -15.34 0.35
N ASP A 57 13.16 -16.34 0.14
CA ASP A 57 13.54 -16.87 -1.18
C ASP A 57 12.40 -16.94 -2.21
N TRP A 58 11.23 -17.51 -1.86
CA TRP A 58 10.08 -17.66 -2.76
C TRP A 58 8.95 -16.64 -2.51
N PHE A 59 9.08 -15.77 -1.50
CA PHE A 59 7.98 -14.97 -0.97
C PHE A 59 8.42 -13.56 -0.60
N ASP A 60 7.70 -12.57 -1.10
CA ASP A 60 7.81 -11.18 -0.67
C ASP A 60 6.46 -10.73 -0.11
N PHE A 61 6.49 -10.00 0.99
CA PHE A 61 5.32 -9.49 1.66
C PHE A 61 5.56 -8.10 2.20
N TYR A 62 4.55 -7.27 2.03
CA TYR A 62 4.42 -6.05 2.78
C TYR A 62 2.95 -5.94 3.21
N GLY A 63 2.69 -5.43 4.40
CA GLY A 63 1.33 -5.15 4.81
C GLY A 63 1.28 -4.31 6.07
N TYR A 64 0.15 -3.65 6.26
CA TYR A 64 -0.09 -2.83 7.43
C TYR A 64 -1.55 -2.87 7.87
N VAL A 65 -1.76 -2.53 9.13
CA VAL A 65 -3.07 -2.41 9.77
C VAL A 65 -3.11 -1.08 10.51
N ASP A 66 -4.04 -0.22 10.11
CA ASP A 66 -4.37 1.03 10.78
C ASP A 66 -5.53 0.81 11.76
N VAL A 67 -5.47 1.47 12.90
CA VAL A 67 -6.58 1.60 13.85
C VAL A 67 -7.00 3.07 13.87
N PRO A 68 -7.94 3.49 13.02
CA PRO A 68 -8.25 4.90 12.79
C PRO A 68 -8.68 5.62 14.06
N LYS A 69 -8.32 6.90 14.19
CA LYS A 69 -8.67 7.77 15.32
C LYS A 69 -8.36 7.20 16.70
N PHE A 70 -7.33 6.35 16.80
CA PHE A 70 -6.99 5.66 18.05
C PHE A 70 -6.76 6.64 19.22
N PHE A 71 -6.15 7.80 18.95
CA PHE A 71 -5.83 8.80 19.96
C PHE A 71 -6.93 9.84 20.19
N GLY A 72 -8.08 9.73 19.50
CA GLY A 72 -9.18 10.70 19.60
C GLY A 72 -8.88 12.07 18.99
N VAL A 73 -7.80 12.20 18.20
CA VAL A 73 -7.36 13.45 17.58
C VAL A 73 -7.59 13.38 16.07
N GLY A 74 -8.39 14.30 15.54
CA GLY A 74 -8.68 14.39 14.11
C GLY A 74 -9.57 15.60 13.80
N ASN A 75 -9.91 15.82 12.53
CA ASN A 75 -10.85 16.87 12.14
C ASN A 75 -12.32 16.40 12.20
N THR A 76 -13.27 17.30 11.93
CA THR A 76 -14.72 17.00 12.03
C THR A 76 -15.20 15.78 11.24
N PRO A 77 -14.78 15.49 9.99
CA PRO A 77 -15.18 14.28 9.28
C PRO A 77 -14.53 13.00 9.80
N ASP A 78 -13.47 13.12 10.61
CA ASP A 78 -12.69 11.97 11.05
C ASP A 78 -13.47 11.08 12.01
N ARG A 79 -13.46 9.78 11.73
CA ARG A 79 -14.17 8.74 12.49
C ARG A 79 -13.30 7.50 12.50
N GLY A 80 -13.28 6.78 13.63
CA GLY A 80 -12.52 5.55 13.78
C GLY A 80 -13.09 4.62 14.85
N ILE A 81 -12.19 3.92 15.54
CA ILE A 81 -12.53 2.81 16.45
C ILE A 81 -13.45 3.21 17.61
N TRP A 82 -13.48 4.48 18.00
CA TRP A 82 -14.23 4.96 19.17
C TRP A 82 -15.56 5.67 18.83
N ASP A 83 -15.82 6.04 17.58
CA ASP A 83 -16.92 6.96 17.23
C ASP A 83 -17.68 6.58 15.95
N LYS A 84 -17.97 5.28 15.80
CA LYS A 84 -18.74 4.71 14.68
C LYS A 84 -18.08 4.89 13.31
N GLY A 85 -16.76 5.09 13.28
CA GLY A 85 -15.96 4.93 12.07
C GLY A 85 -15.48 3.50 11.90
N SER A 86 -14.58 3.29 10.94
CA SER A 86 -13.96 1.98 10.80
C SER A 86 -13.05 1.69 12.00
N PRO A 87 -13.21 0.52 12.65
CA PRO A 87 -12.31 0.13 13.73
C PRO A 87 -10.96 -0.39 13.21
N MET A 88 -10.84 -0.70 11.93
CA MET A 88 -9.63 -1.27 11.35
C MET A 88 -9.61 -1.07 9.82
N PHE A 89 -8.47 -0.61 9.32
CA PHE A 89 -8.14 -0.66 7.89
C PHE A 89 -6.87 -1.49 7.71
N MET A 90 -6.80 -2.30 6.67
CA MET A 90 -5.67 -3.16 6.35
C MET A 90 -5.37 -3.17 4.85
N GLU A 91 -4.10 -3.21 4.50
CA GLU A 91 -3.65 -3.56 3.15
C GLU A 91 -2.48 -4.54 3.24
N ILE A 92 -2.49 -5.58 2.40
CA ILE A 92 -1.42 -6.58 2.30
C ILE A 92 -1.04 -6.82 0.84
N GLU A 93 0.24 -7.07 0.60
CA GLU A 93 0.88 -7.20 -0.70
C GLU A 93 1.72 -8.48 -0.82
N PRO A 94 1.13 -9.69 -0.70
CA PRO A 94 1.89 -10.92 -0.89
C PRO A 94 2.23 -11.13 -2.37
N ARG A 95 3.51 -11.39 -2.65
CA ARG A 95 4.05 -11.77 -3.95
C ARG A 95 4.75 -13.12 -3.85
N PHE A 96 4.41 -14.03 -4.74
CA PHE A 96 4.97 -15.38 -4.80
C PHE A 96 5.84 -15.52 -6.03
N SER A 97 7.11 -15.87 -5.87
CA SER A 97 8.04 -16.01 -6.99
C SER A 97 7.64 -17.19 -7.89
N ILE A 98 7.30 -16.90 -9.14
CA ILE A 98 7.01 -17.91 -10.15
C ILE A 98 8.30 -18.67 -10.46
N ASP A 99 9.43 -17.96 -10.57
CA ASP A 99 10.73 -18.54 -10.83
C ASP A 99 11.10 -19.62 -9.80
N LYS A 100 10.97 -19.31 -8.50
CA LYS A 100 11.29 -20.28 -7.43
C LYS A 100 10.27 -21.40 -7.36
N LEU A 101 8.98 -21.10 -7.48
CA LEU A 101 7.93 -22.12 -7.39
C LEU A 101 7.97 -23.09 -8.57
N THR A 102 8.43 -22.66 -9.75
CA THR A 102 8.56 -23.50 -10.95
C THR A 102 9.96 -24.08 -11.15
N GLY A 103 10.95 -23.65 -10.34
CA GLY A 103 12.35 -24.03 -10.51
C GLY A 103 12.98 -23.56 -11.82
N THR A 104 12.38 -22.57 -12.49
CA THR A 104 12.79 -22.09 -13.82
C THR A 104 13.20 -20.62 -13.73
N ASN A 105 14.36 -20.27 -14.29
CA ASN A 105 14.76 -18.87 -14.41
C ASN A 105 13.99 -18.21 -15.57
N LEU A 106 13.06 -17.32 -15.24
CA LEU A 106 12.21 -16.57 -16.16
C LEU A 106 12.73 -15.14 -16.38
N GLY A 107 13.83 -14.77 -15.71
CA GLY A 107 14.47 -13.47 -15.88
C GLY A 107 14.93 -13.24 -17.32
N PHE A 108 14.70 -12.02 -17.82
CA PHE A 108 15.09 -11.61 -19.16
C PHE A 108 15.42 -10.12 -19.21
N GLY A 109 16.60 -9.77 -19.73
CA GLY A 109 17.06 -8.39 -19.79
C GLY A 109 17.06 -7.74 -18.39
N PRO A 110 16.41 -6.58 -18.19
CA PRO A 110 16.34 -5.94 -16.88
C PRO A 110 15.32 -6.58 -15.93
N PHE A 111 14.47 -7.50 -16.39
CA PHE A 111 13.48 -8.17 -15.54
C PHE A 111 14.14 -9.35 -14.83
N LYS A 112 14.35 -9.23 -13.51
CA LYS A 112 15.13 -10.19 -12.72
C LYS A 112 14.35 -11.45 -12.35
N GLU A 113 13.08 -11.25 -11.98
CA GLU A 113 12.23 -12.29 -11.38
C GLU A 113 10.76 -11.93 -11.62
N TRP A 114 9.90 -12.94 -11.74
CA TRP A 114 8.47 -12.79 -11.96
C TRP A 114 7.67 -13.35 -10.79
N TYR A 115 6.57 -12.67 -10.48
CA TYR A 115 5.78 -12.96 -9.30
C TYR A 115 4.29 -13.08 -9.63
N PHE A 116 3.61 -14.03 -9.00
CA PHE A 116 2.17 -13.90 -8.78
C PHE A 116 1.95 -12.87 -7.68
N ALA A 117 1.53 -11.67 -8.07
CA ALA A 117 1.44 -10.51 -7.21
C ALA A 117 -0.01 -10.28 -6.78
N ASN A 118 -0.19 -9.98 -5.50
CA ASN A 118 -1.47 -9.63 -4.93
C ASN A 118 -1.38 -8.27 -4.22
N ASN A 119 -2.48 -7.53 -4.22
CA ASN A 119 -2.71 -6.42 -3.31
C ASN A 119 -4.16 -6.54 -2.81
N TYR A 120 -4.31 -6.79 -1.51
CA TYR A 120 -5.60 -6.97 -0.87
C TYR A 120 -5.83 -5.86 0.13
N ILE A 121 -6.96 -5.17 0.00
CA ILE A 121 -7.35 -4.03 0.84
C ILE A 121 -8.65 -4.38 1.54
N TYR A 122 -8.66 -4.20 2.85
CA TYR A 122 -9.82 -4.44 3.69
C TYR A 122 -10.03 -3.30 4.66
N ASP A 123 -11.18 -2.63 4.55
CA ASP A 123 -11.66 -1.68 5.54
C ASP A 123 -12.86 -2.33 6.25
N LEU A 124 -12.74 -2.61 7.55
CA LEU A 124 -13.75 -3.37 8.28
C LEU A 124 -15.10 -2.64 8.34
N GLY A 125 -15.06 -1.32 8.43
CA GLY A 125 -16.23 -0.45 8.58
C GLY A 125 -16.94 -0.63 9.92
N HIS A 126 -17.75 0.35 10.32
CA HIS A 126 -18.64 0.20 11.48
C HIS A 126 -19.82 -0.75 11.17
N ASN A 127 -20.23 -0.81 9.90
CA ASN A 127 -21.34 -1.58 9.38
C ASN A 127 -21.06 -1.96 7.91
N ALA A 128 -22.01 -2.64 7.25
CA ALA A 128 -21.86 -3.01 5.84
C ALA A 128 -21.64 -1.79 4.93
N ASP A 129 -22.31 -0.68 5.23
CA ASP A 129 -22.25 0.54 4.42
C ASP A 129 -20.89 1.25 4.49
N GLY A 130 -20.14 1.01 5.56
CA GLY A 130 -18.82 1.58 5.81
C GLY A 130 -17.66 0.64 5.46
N ARG A 131 -17.90 -0.49 4.79
CA ARG A 131 -16.90 -1.53 4.54
C ARG A 131 -16.31 -1.44 3.13
N GLN A 132 -15.02 -1.79 3.02
CA GLN A 132 -14.36 -2.06 1.74
C GLN A 132 -13.65 -3.41 1.77
N ASN A 133 -13.68 -4.13 0.65
CA ASN A 133 -13.03 -5.41 0.48
C ASN A 133 -12.64 -5.60 -1.00
N THR A 134 -11.37 -5.36 -1.30
CA THR A 134 -10.85 -5.29 -2.67
C THR A 134 -9.67 -6.22 -2.84
N TRP A 135 -9.69 -7.08 -3.86
CA TRP A 135 -8.56 -7.93 -4.20
C TRP A 135 -8.05 -7.65 -5.61
N TYR A 136 -6.82 -7.15 -5.66
CA TYR A 136 -6.02 -7.06 -6.87
C TYR A 136 -5.12 -8.29 -6.97
N MET A 137 -5.13 -8.95 -8.13
CA MET A 137 -4.25 -10.08 -8.43
C MET A 137 -3.69 -9.99 -9.84
N GLY A 138 -2.44 -10.38 -10.04
CA GLY A 138 -1.82 -10.34 -11.36
C GLY A 138 -0.33 -10.65 -11.34
N LEU A 139 0.41 -9.99 -12.23
CA LEU A 139 1.82 -10.26 -12.51
C LEU A 139 2.70 -9.14 -11.96
N GLY A 140 3.72 -9.52 -11.20
CA GLY A 140 4.74 -8.63 -10.66
C GLY A 140 6.13 -8.97 -11.19
N THR A 141 7.04 -8.00 -11.12
CA THR A 141 8.45 -8.19 -11.45
C THR A 141 9.34 -7.24 -10.64
N ASP A 142 10.58 -7.66 -10.42
CA ASP A 142 11.66 -6.79 -9.92
C ASP A 142 12.62 -6.47 -11.06
N ILE A 143 13.07 -5.21 -11.11
CA ILE A 143 13.83 -4.65 -12.22
C ILE A 143 15.26 -4.33 -11.78
N ASP A 144 16.23 -4.83 -12.54
CA ASP A 144 17.62 -4.40 -12.46
C ASP A 144 17.79 -3.08 -13.22
N THR A 145 18.01 -2.01 -12.46
CA THR A 145 18.21 -0.67 -13.02
C THR A 145 19.68 -0.37 -13.32
N GLY A 146 20.61 -1.21 -12.85
CA GLY A 146 22.05 -0.89 -12.82
C GLY A 146 22.44 0.24 -11.86
N LEU A 147 21.49 0.73 -11.04
CA LEU A 147 21.69 1.78 -10.05
C LEU A 147 21.58 1.19 -8.63
N PRO A 148 22.10 1.88 -7.60
CA PRO A 148 21.94 1.46 -6.21
C PRO A 148 20.50 1.74 -5.72
N MET A 149 19.51 1.09 -6.33
CA MET A 149 18.10 1.19 -5.96
C MET A 149 17.36 -0.11 -6.27
N SER A 150 16.23 -0.29 -5.59
CA SER A 150 15.27 -1.34 -5.88
C SER A 150 14.11 -0.77 -6.67
N LEU A 151 13.64 -1.50 -7.68
CA LEU A 151 12.48 -1.13 -8.48
C LEU A 151 11.61 -2.37 -8.70
N SER A 152 10.32 -2.24 -8.40
CA SER A 152 9.31 -3.28 -8.62
C SER A 152 8.13 -2.70 -9.38
N MET A 153 7.59 -3.49 -10.31
CA MET A 153 6.41 -3.14 -11.10
C MET A 153 5.41 -4.29 -11.04
N ASN A 154 4.13 -3.95 -10.93
CA ASN A 154 3.05 -4.95 -10.88
C ASN A 154 1.84 -4.46 -11.67
N ILE A 155 1.15 -5.38 -12.35
CA ILE A 155 -0.12 -5.14 -13.04
C ILE A 155 -1.15 -6.14 -12.50
N TYR A 156 -2.35 -5.64 -12.19
CA TYR A 156 -3.39 -6.43 -11.56
C TYR A 156 -4.74 -6.25 -12.24
N ALA A 157 -5.55 -7.30 -12.25
CA ALA A 157 -7.00 -7.21 -12.35
C ALA A 157 -7.61 -7.16 -10.94
N LYS A 158 -8.77 -6.52 -10.81
CA LYS A 158 -9.42 -6.29 -9.51
C LYS A 158 -10.76 -7.00 -9.42
N TYR A 159 -10.96 -7.81 -8.38
CA TYR A 159 -12.29 -8.19 -7.93
C TYR A 159 -12.69 -7.30 -6.74
N GLN A 160 -13.86 -6.68 -6.83
CA GLN A 160 -14.42 -5.79 -5.82
C GLN A 160 -15.56 -6.53 -5.12
N TRP A 161 -15.46 -6.72 -3.80
CA TRP A 161 -16.61 -7.06 -2.95
C TRP A 161 -17.22 -5.77 -2.42
N GLU A 162 -17.36 -5.60 -1.10
CA GLU A 162 -17.87 -4.36 -0.50
C GLU A 162 -16.98 -3.16 -0.88
N ASN A 163 -17.61 -2.01 -1.12
CA ASN A 163 -16.99 -0.76 -1.52
C ASN A 163 -17.87 0.43 -1.11
N TYR A 164 -18.26 0.49 0.16
CA TYR A 164 -19.09 1.55 0.70
C TYR A 164 -20.43 1.75 -0.06
N GLN A 165 -21.08 0.64 -0.46
CA GLN A 165 -22.30 0.62 -1.28
C GLN A 165 -22.15 1.25 -2.67
N ALA A 166 -20.94 1.25 -3.23
CA ALA A 166 -20.71 1.75 -4.57
C ALA A 166 -21.33 0.85 -5.65
N ALA A 167 -21.56 1.42 -6.83
CA ALA A 167 -22.19 0.71 -7.95
C ALA A 167 -21.36 -0.46 -8.52
N ASN A 168 -20.07 -0.57 -8.18
CA ASN A 168 -19.16 -1.58 -8.70
C ASN A 168 -18.94 -2.77 -7.74
N GLU A 169 -19.73 -2.88 -6.67
CA GLU A 169 -19.61 -4.00 -5.72
C GLU A 169 -19.90 -5.36 -6.38
N ASN A 170 -19.27 -6.41 -5.83
CA ASN A 170 -19.40 -7.81 -6.23
C ASN A 170 -19.10 -8.10 -7.72
N SER A 171 -18.10 -7.42 -8.28
CA SER A 171 -17.77 -7.50 -9.70
C SER A 171 -16.26 -7.47 -9.97
N TRP A 172 -15.87 -7.96 -11.15
CA TRP A 172 -14.54 -7.67 -11.70
C TRP A 172 -14.57 -6.26 -12.30
N ASP A 173 -13.80 -5.34 -11.72
CA ASP A 173 -13.92 -3.92 -12.03
C ASP A 173 -12.55 -3.22 -12.08
N GLY A 174 -12.03 -3.04 -13.28
CA GLY A 174 -10.80 -2.31 -13.53
C GLY A 174 -9.51 -3.03 -13.12
N TYR A 175 -8.43 -2.26 -13.25
CA TYR A 175 -7.05 -2.72 -13.18
C TYR A 175 -6.22 -1.74 -12.36
N ARG A 176 -5.10 -2.23 -11.83
CA ARG A 176 -4.07 -1.39 -11.19
C ARG A 176 -2.73 -1.66 -11.80
N PHE A 177 -2.01 -0.60 -12.17
CA PHE A 177 -0.57 -0.65 -12.36
C PHE A 177 0.10 -0.03 -11.13
N LYS A 178 1.01 -0.75 -10.51
CA LYS A 178 1.76 -0.29 -9.34
C LYS A 178 3.25 -0.28 -9.63
N VAL A 179 3.88 0.86 -9.40
CA VAL A 179 5.34 0.99 -9.38
C VAL A 179 5.80 1.34 -7.97
N LYS A 180 6.87 0.71 -7.49
CA LYS A 180 7.48 0.97 -6.18
C LYS A 180 9.00 0.96 -6.32
N TYR A 181 9.67 1.91 -5.70
CA TYR A 181 11.13 1.98 -5.68
C TYR A 181 11.66 2.44 -4.33
N PHE A 182 12.87 1.99 -4.03
CA PHE A 182 13.61 2.33 -2.82
C PHE A 182 15.02 2.77 -3.18
N VAL A 183 15.45 3.90 -2.63
CA VAL A 183 16.75 4.51 -2.88
C VAL A 183 17.43 4.81 -1.53
N PRO A 184 18.50 4.08 -1.16
CA PRO A 184 19.35 4.49 -0.04
C PRO A 184 20.04 5.81 -0.39
N LEU A 185 20.06 6.77 0.53
CA LEU A 185 20.64 8.10 0.29
C LEU A 185 21.98 8.29 0.99
N THR A 186 21.96 8.39 2.32
CA THR A 186 23.15 8.70 3.12
C THR A 186 22.90 8.40 4.60
N GLN A 187 23.94 8.56 5.44
CA GLN A 187 23.76 8.68 6.88
C GLN A 187 23.44 10.11 7.28
N LEU A 188 22.49 10.29 8.19
CA LEU A 188 22.08 11.58 8.73
C LEU A 188 21.77 11.42 10.22
N TRP A 189 22.33 12.29 11.08
CA TRP A 189 22.06 12.30 12.53
C TRP A 189 22.17 10.93 13.23
N GLY A 190 23.12 10.10 12.79
CA GLY A 190 23.34 8.75 13.33
C GLY A 190 22.38 7.67 12.83
N GLY A 191 21.44 8.00 11.93
CA GLY A 191 20.55 7.05 11.26
C GLY A 191 20.81 6.96 9.75
N ASN A 192 20.15 6.01 9.10
CA ASN A 192 20.19 5.79 7.66
C ASN A 192 19.01 6.51 6.99
N LEU A 193 19.33 7.52 6.19
CA LEU A 193 18.37 8.24 5.38
C LEU A 193 18.13 7.51 4.05
N SER A 194 16.87 7.33 3.71
CA SER A 194 16.44 6.66 2.49
C SER A 194 15.19 7.31 1.92
N TYR A 195 14.96 7.07 0.63
CA TYR A 195 13.79 7.56 -0.10
C TYR A 195 13.00 6.38 -0.66
N ILE A 196 11.70 6.39 -0.43
CA ILE A 196 10.77 5.38 -0.94
C ILE A 196 9.72 6.10 -1.75
N GLY A 197 9.42 5.61 -2.94
CA GLY A 197 8.29 6.10 -3.72
C GLY A 197 7.47 4.95 -4.27
N PHE A 198 6.17 5.14 -4.32
CA PHE A 198 5.27 4.23 -5.02
C PHE A 198 4.07 4.97 -5.57
N THR A 199 3.56 4.47 -6.68
CA THR A 199 2.37 5.03 -7.32
C THR A 199 1.44 3.91 -7.73
N ASN A 200 0.18 4.03 -7.32
CA ASN A 200 -0.92 3.22 -7.82
C ASN A 200 -1.64 4.00 -8.92
N PHE A 201 -1.71 3.40 -10.11
CA PHE A 201 -2.49 3.88 -11.24
C PHE A 201 -3.67 2.93 -11.42
N ASP A 202 -4.84 3.34 -10.95
CA ASP A 202 -6.10 2.62 -11.12
C ASP A 202 -6.83 3.10 -12.37
N PHE A 203 -7.30 2.17 -13.20
CA PHE A 203 -7.98 2.50 -14.45
C PHE A 203 -8.97 1.41 -14.89
N GLY A 204 -9.86 1.77 -15.81
CA GLY A 204 -10.80 0.83 -16.43
C GLY A 204 -11.93 0.40 -15.49
N SER A 205 -12.22 1.17 -14.44
CA SER A 205 -13.38 0.93 -13.58
C SER A 205 -14.65 1.48 -14.22
N ASP A 206 -15.76 0.75 -14.09
CA ASP A 206 -17.08 1.18 -14.53
C ASP A 206 -17.74 2.16 -13.55
N LEU A 207 -17.13 2.41 -12.39
CA LEU A 207 -17.64 3.29 -11.34
C LEU A 207 -18.02 4.70 -11.82
N GLY A 208 -17.22 5.30 -12.71
CA GLY A 208 -17.54 6.62 -13.29
C GLY A 208 -18.77 6.60 -14.21
N LYS A 209 -19.07 5.45 -14.84
CA LYS A 209 -20.20 5.26 -15.74
C LYS A 209 -21.48 4.85 -14.99
N ASP A 210 -21.34 3.94 -14.03
CA ASP A 210 -22.47 3.25 -13.38
C ASP A 210 -22.90 3.91 -12.05
N SER A 211 -22.11 4.84 -11.51
CA SER A 211 -22.47 5.62 -10.32
C SER A 211 -23.62 6.57 -10.61
N ASN A 212 -24.62 6.62 -9.71
CA ASN A 212 -25.68 7.64 -9.74
C ASN A 212 -25.35 8.87 -8.86
N TRP A 213 -24.16 8.93 -8.28
CA TRP A 213 -23.75 10.05 -7.43
C TRP A 213 -23.38 11.26 -8.28
N THR A 214 -24.05 12.39 -8.05
CA THR A 214 -23.74 13.66 -8.71
C THR A 214 -23.52 14.78 -7.70
N ASP A 215 -22.77 15.80 -8.08
CA ASP A 215 -22.62 17.01 -7.27
C ASP A 215 -23.86 17.92 -7.41
N GLY A 216 -23.86 19.05 -6.70
CA GLY A 216 -24.95 20.03 -6.77
C GLY A 216 -25.18 20.67 -8.15
N THR A 217 -24.33 20.39 -9.14
CA THR A 217 -24.47 20.82 -10.54
C THR A 217 -24.95 19.70 -11.47
N GLY A 218 -25.17 18.49 -10.94
CA GLY A 218 -25.55 17.31 -11.71
C GLY A 218 -24.37 16.61 -12.38
N LYS A 219 -23.12 16.98 -12.06
CA LYS A 219 -21.93 16.33 -12.61
C LYS A 219 -21.60 15.06 -11.82
N GLN A 220 -21.24 13.98 -12.52
CA GLN A 220 -20.73 12.76 -11.91
C GLN A 220 -19.50 13.04 -11.02
N VAL A 221 -19.51 12.50 -9.80
CA VAL A 221 -18.43 12.70 -8.79
C VAL A 221 -17.49 11.50 -8.65
N ARG A 222 -17.88 10.32 -9.16
CA ARG A 222 -17.03 9.12 -9.20
C ARG A 222 -16.27 9.04 -10.51
N THR A 223 -15.10 8.42 -10.49
CA THR A 223 -14.20 8.35 -11.65
C THR A 223 -13.92 6.90 -12.03
N SER A 224 -13.66 6.66 -13.32
CA SER A 224 -13.22 5.36 -13.85
C SER A 224 -11.73 5.09 -13.66
N ASN A 225 -10.99 6.06 -13.11
CA ASN A 225 -9.57 6.02 -12.86
C ASN A 225 -9.20 6.81 -11.61
N SER A 226 -8.04 6.51 -11.03
CA SER A 226 -7.48 7.22 -9.88
C SER A 226 -5.97 7.05 -9.86
N ILE A 227 -5.25 8.05 -9.35
CA ILE A 227 -3.82 7.99 -9.11
C ILE A 227 -3.57 8.31 -7.65
N ALA A 228 -2.73 7.49 -7.01
CA ALA A 228 -2.24 7.74 -5.66
C ALA A 228 -0.73 7.56 -5.66
N SER A 229 0.01 8.67 -5.63
CA SER A 229 1.48 8.68 -5.59
C SER A 229 2.00 9.11 -4.23
N SER A 230 2.85 8.29 -3.63
CA SER A 230 3.46 8.55 -2.32
C SER A 230 4.96 8.74 -2.45
N HIS A 231 5.48 9.70 -1.69
CA HIS A 231 6.89 10.06 -1.64
C HIS A 231 7.31 10.12 -0.17
N ILE A 232 8.22 9.26 0.24
CA ILE A 232 8.56 9.04 1.64
C ILE A 232 10.04 9.27 1.85
N LEU A 233 10.37 10.14 2.78
CA LEU A 233 11.73 10.27 3.31
C LEU A 233 11.76 9.57 4.68
N ALA A 234 12.60 8.55 4.81
CA ALA A 234 12.70 7.73 6.02
C ALA A 234 14.10 7.82 6.63
N LEU A 235 14.16 8.16 7.91
CA LEU A 235 15.36 8.15 8.73
C LEU A 235 15.27 6.99 9.73
N ASN A 236 16.09 5.96 9.52
CA ASN A 236 16.04 4.71 10.28
C ASN A 236 17.23 4.59 11.24
N TYR A 237 16.95 4.32 12.51
CA TYR A 237 17.89 3.88 13.55
C TYR A 237 17.67 2.38 13.82
N ASP A 238 18.40 1.82 14.78
CA ASP A 238 18.35 0.38 15.10
C ASP A 238 16.96 -0.13 15.48
N SER A 239 16.13 0.71 16.11
CA SER A 239 14.76 0.33 16.53
C SER A 239 13.75 1.47 16.46
N LEU A 240 14.14 2.63 15.94
CA LEU A 240 13.30 3.80 15.77
C LEU A 240 13.40 4.28 14.32
N ALA A 241 12.27 4.61 13.71
CA ALA A 241 12.25 5.27 12.41
C ALA A 241 11.40 6.53 12.47
N LEU A 242 11.85 7.56 11.75
CA LEU A 242 11.09 8.79 11.53
C LEU A 242 10.81 8.92 10.03
N LEU A 243 9.54 9.10 9.69
CA LEU A 243 9.09 9.12 8.29
C LEU A 243 8.29 10.38 8.01
N VAL A 244 8.60 11.03 6.89
CA VAL A 244 7.81 12.12 6.34
C VAL A 244 7.26 11.68 4.99
N ARG A 245 5.95 11.84 4.81
CA ARG A 245 5.27 11.52 3.56
C ARG A 245 4.77 12.78 2.88
N GLY A 246 5.16 12.98 1.63
CA GLY A 246 4.64 14.02 0.76
C GLY A 246 3.17 13.79 0.40
N PRO A 247 2.48 14.83 -0.10
CA PRO A 247 1.07 14.73 -0.45
C PRO A 247 0.84 13.70 -1.56
N LEU A 248 -0.29 12.98 -1.46
CA LEU A 248 -0.85 12.22 -2.57
C LEU A 248 -1.26 13.22 -3.65
N LEU A 249 -0.48 13.31 -4.72
CA LEU A 249 -0.81 14.14 -5.88
C LEU A 249 -1.92 13.44 -6.69
N PRO A 250 -3.00 14.14 -7.07
CA PRO A 250 -4.07 13.61 -7.93
C PRO A 250 -3.60 13.38 -9.36
#